data_AF-A0AAJ0PFC4-F1
#
_entry.id   AF-A0AAJ0PFC4-F1
#
_cell.length_a   1.000
_cell.length_b   1.000
_cell.length_c   1.000
_cell.angle_alpha   90.00
_cell.angle_beta   90.00
_cell.angle_gamma   90.00
#
_symmetry.space_group_name_H-M   'P 1'
#
loop_
_entity.id
_entity.type
_entity.pdbx_description
1 polymer ?
#
loop_
_entity_poly.entity_id
_entity_poly.type
_entity_poly.pdbx_seq_one_letter_code
_entity_poly.pdbx_strand_id
1 'polypeptide(L)'
;MASQDIIARSATTTVPPSVREQEQVAKLIDTTKCIGCKACQVACSEWNELRDEVGHNHGTYDNPQDLSAETWTLMRFTEHERDDGNLEWLIRKDGCMHCADPGCLKACPSPGAIIKHANGIVDFNQDHCIGCGYCITGCPFNIPRISQKDHKAYKCTLCSDRVSVGLEPACVKTCPTGAIVFGSKDEMKVHADERIVDLKSRGYENAGLYDPDGVGGTHVMYVLHHADTPKLYAGLPDQPVISPLVGLWKGFTKPLALLAMGAAVVAGFFHYVRVGPQRVEEDEEPAASDTSVHQVDPAVHVFDPNRPDGQGEQRP
;
A
#
# COMPACT_ATOMS: atom_id res chain seq x y z
N MET A 1 -6.53 7.12 18.64
CA MET A 1 -7.50 6.03 18.98
C MET A 1 -6.88 5.06 19.97
N ALA A 2 -7.69 4.44 20.84
CA ALA A 2 -7.20 3.52 21.86
C ALA A 2 -6.91 2.14 21.27
N SER A 3 -6.03 1.36 21.92
CA SER A 3 -5.73 -0.02 21.50
C SER A 3 -6.96 -0.92 21.51
N GLN A 4 -7.96 -0.60 22.35
CA GLN A 4 -9.26 -1.28 22.48
C GLN A 4 -10.19 -1.04 21.28
N ASP A 5 -9.84 -0.13 20.37
CA ASP A 5 -10.63 0.16 19.18
C ASP A 5 -10.12 -0.63 17.97
N ILE A 6 -9.01 -1.36 18.08
CA ILE A 6 -8.37 -2.05 16.95
C ILE A 6 -8.93 -3.47 16.83
N ILE A 7 -9.52 -3.80 15.69
CA ILE A 7 -10.10 -5.13 15.39
C ILE A 7 -9.20 -6.03 14.55
N ALA A 8 -8.25 -5.46 13.81
CA ALA A 8 -7.30 -6.23 13.00
C ALA A 8 -5.94 -5.54 12.92
N ARG A 9 -4.88 -6.34 12.82
CA ARG A 9 -3.48 -5.92 12.67
C ARG A 9 -2.82 -6.74 11.56
N SER A 10 -1.99 -6.11 10.74
CA SER A 10 -1.20 -6.81 9.73
C SER A 10 -0.27 -7.86 10.37
N ALA A 11 -0.01 -8.94 9.64
CA ALA A 11 0.93 -10.02 9.97
C ALA A 11 0.82 -10.63 11.38
N THR A 12 -0.38 -10.57 11.97
CA THR A 12 -0.65 -11.07 13.31
C THR A 12 -1.92 -11.93 13.31
N THR A 13 -1.89 -13.04 14.04
CA THR A 13 -3.05 -13.93 14.24
C THR A 13 -3.69 -13.75 15.62
N THR A 14 -3.10 -12.92 16.49
CA THR A 14 -3.66 -12.63 17.81
C THR A 14 -4.86 -11.69 17.70
N VAL A 15 -5.96 -12.11 18.33
CA VAL A 15 -7.18 -11.32 18.45
C VAL A 15 -7.07 -10.46 19.72
N PRO A 16 -7.47 -9.17 19.69
CA PRO A 16 -7.51 -8.35 20.89
C PRO A 16 -8.42 -8.98 21.96
N PRO A 17 -8.05 -8.93 23.26
CA PRO A 17 -8.80 -9.58 24.32
C PRO A 17 -10.18 -8.94 24.58
N SER A 18 -10.32 -7.65 24.28
CA SER A 18 -11.60 -6.93 24.29
C SER A 18 -11.56 -5.80 23.27
N VAL A 19 -12.62 -5.70 22.46
CA VAL A 19 -12.82 -4.61 21.50
C VAL A 19 -14.09 -3.87 21.91
N ARG A 20 -14.03 -2.53 21.94
CA ARG A 20 -15.23 -1.72 22.12
C ARG A 20 -16.07 -1.79 20.84
N GLU A 21 -17.37 -2.05 20.99
CA GLU A 21 -18.29 -1.84 19.88
C GLU A 21 -18.37 -0.34 19.57
N GLN A 22 -18.23 -0.03 18.29
CA GLN A 22 -18.36 1.32 17.77
C GLN A 22 -19.22 1.27 16.52
N GLU A 23 -20.04 2.28 16.35
CA GLU A 23 -20.74 2.49 15.10
C GLU A 23 -19.72 2.71 13.98
N GLN A 24 -19.95 2.05 12.84
CA GLN A 24 -19.10 2.23 11.67
C GLN A 24 -19.36 3.60 11.07
N VAL A 25 -18.29 4.33 10.76
CA VAL A 25 -18.38 5.66 10.14
C VAL A 25 -18.08 5.57 8.65
N ALA A 26 -18.63 6.46 7.84
CA ALA A 26 -18.26 6.58 6.45
C ALA A 26 -18.21 8.03 5.98
N LYS A 27 -17.39 8.26 4.97
CA LYS A 27 -17.38 9.50 4.18
C LYS A 27 -18.07 9.22 2.85
N LEU A 28 -19.15 9.92 2.55
CA LEU A 28 -19.79 9.86 1.24
C LEU A 28 -19.34 11.05 0.40
N ILE A 29 -18.91 10.78 -0.83
CA ILE A 29 -18.49 11.78 -1.80
C ILE A 29 -19.47 11.78 -2.96
N ASP A 30 -20.36 12.74 -2.98
CA ASP A 30 -21.25 13.01 -4.11
C ASP A 30 -20.50 13.77 -5.22
N THR A 31 -20.05 13.03 -6.22
CA THR A 31 -19.32 13.60 -7.38
C THR A 31 -20.20 14.58 -8.17
N THR A 32 -21.52 14.45 -8.08
CA THR A 32 -22.50 15.25 -8.81
C THR A 32 -22.71 16.66 -8.23
N LYS A 33 -22.20 16.90 -7.02
CA LYS A 33 -22.12 18.22 -6.37
C LYS A 33 -20.70 18.78 -6.34
N CYS A 34 -19.72 18.02 -6.83
CA CYS A 34 -18.32 18.42 -6.78
C CYS A 34 -18.03 19.49 -7.83
N ILE A 35 -17.42 20.59 -7.39
CA ILE A 35 -17.05 21.72 -8.27
C ILE A 35 -15.53 21.79 -8.52
N GLY A 36 -14.77 20.77 -8.16
CA GLY A 36 -13.32 20.74 -8.42
C GLY A 36 -12.48 21.81 -7.73
N CYS A 37 -12.99 22.48 -6.69
CA CYS A 37 -12.30 23.61 -6.04
C CYS A 37 -10.98 23.27 -5.34
N LYS A 38 -10.65 21.98 -5.17
CA LYS A 38 -9.46 21.49 -4.43
C LYS A 38 -9.34 21.91 -2.97
N ALA A 39 -10.36 22.53 -2.36
CA ALA A 39 -10.36 22.88 -0.93
C ALA A 39 -10.08 21.66 -0.03
N CYS A 40 -10.59 20.48 -0.41
CA CYS A 40 -10.33 19.23 0.31
C CYS A 40 -8.87 18.77 0.28
N GLN A 41 -8.09 19.13 -0.76
CA GLN A 41 -6.64 18.89 -0.78
C GLN A 41 -5.95 19.80 0.22
N VAL A 42 -6.23 21.11 0.14
CA VAL A 42 -5.61 22.13 1.00
C VAL A 42 -5.90 21.86 2.47
N ALA A 43 -7.15 21.57 2.84
CA ALA A 43 -7.51 21.26 4.22
C ALA A 43 -6.89 19.95 4.71
N CYS A 44 -6.70 18.96 3.83
CA CYS A 44 -6.00 17.72 4.19
C CYS A 44 -4.53 17.99 4.49
N SER A 45 -3.85 18.76 3.64
CA SER A 45 -2.46 19.14 3.82
C SER A 45 -2.24 20.09 5.00
N GLU A 46 -3.18 20.99 5.26
CA GLU A 46 -3.13 21.90 6.40
C GLU A 46 -3.25 21.12 7.71
N TRP A 47 -4.30 20.31 7.86
CA TRP A 47 -4.54 19.56 9.10
C TRP A 47 -3.44 18.54 9.42
N ASN A 48 -2.92 17.85 8.40
CA ASN A 48 -1.91 16.80 8.58
C ASN A 48 -0.48 17.34 8.41
N GLU A 49 -0.30 18.67 8.36
CA GLU A 49 1.00 19.34 8.22
C GLU A 49 1.84 18.86 7.00
N LEU A 50 1.17 18.51 5.91
CA LEU A 50 1.81 18.00 4.70
C LEU A 50 2.15 19.14 3.75
N ARG A 51 3.34 19.09 3.13
CA ARG A 51 3.75 20.02 2.07
C ARG A 51 4.43 19.23 0.97
N ASP A 52 3.74 19.09 -0.14
CA ASP A 52 4.30 18.53 -1.37
C ASP A 52 5.08 19.61 -2.13
N GLU A 53 5.88 19.19 -3.10
CA GLU A 53 6.63 20.11 -3.95
C GLU A 53 5.69 20.91 -4.86
N VAL A 54 6.12 22.12 -5.23
CA VAL A 54 5.40 22.93 -6.23
C VAL A 54 5.58 22.27 -7.58
N GLY A 55 4.53 21.59 -8.05
CA GLY A 55 4.54 20.89 -9.34
C GLY A 55 4.42 21.81 -10.56
N HIS A 56 4.31 21.18 -11.74
CA HIS A 56 4.14 21.85 -13.02
C HIS A 56 2.72 21.63 -13.57
N ASN A 57 2.32 22.46 -14.53
CA ASN A 57 1.12 22.21 -15.32
C ASN A 57 1.47 21.28 -16.47
N HIS A 58 0.68 20.20 -16.65
CA HIS A 58 0.90 19.18 -17.70
C HIS A 58 -0.21 19.17 -18.76
N GLY A 59 -0.91 20.29 -18.94
CA GLY A 59 -2.07 20.39 -19.84
C GLY A 59 -3.39 19.95 -19.22
N THR A 60 -3.41 19.65 -17.92
CA THR A 60 -4.63 19.30 -17.17
C THR A 60 -4.76 20.14 -15.91
N TYR A 61 -5.96 20.13 -15.32
CA TYR A 61 -6.21 20.77 -14.03
C TYR A 61 -5.68 19.94 -12.86
N ASP A 62 -5.39 18.66 -13.05
CA ASP A 62 -4.84 17.74 -12.06
C ASP A 62 -3.47 18.24 -11.56
N ASN A 63 -3.42 18.58 -10.27
CA ASN A 63 -2.18 18.99 -9.62
C ASN A 63 -2.34 18.84 -8.09
N PRO A 64 -1.48 18.05 -7.41
CA PRO A 64 -0.45 17.15 -7.97
C PRO A 64 -1.00 16.10 -8.95
N GLN A 65 -0.15 15.52 -9.79
CA GLN A 65 -0.54 14.55 -10.83
C GLN A 65 -0.95 13.19 -10.24
N ASP A 66 -0.43 12.85 -9.06
CA ASP A 66 -0.81 11.64 -8.34
C ASP A 66 -0.70 11.83 -6.82
N LEU A 67 -1.19 10.85 -6.05
CA LEU A 67 -0.92 10.75 -4.62
C LEU A 67 0.59 10.66 -4.38
N SER A 68 1.04 11.20 -3.25
CA SER A 68 2.41 11.08 -2.76
C SER A 68 2.39 10.82 -1.25
N ALA A 69 3.57 10.73 -0.62
CA ALA A 69 3.62 10.67 0.85
C ALA A 69 3.18 11.99 1.51
N GLU A 70 3.19 13.09 0.76
CA GLU A 70 2.80 14.44 1.17
C GLU A 70 1.44 14.89 0.59
N THR A 71 0.85 14.10 -0.31
CA THR A 71 -0.47 14.34 -0.92
C THR A 71 -1.36 13.12 -0.72
N TRP A 72 -2.13 13.13 0.38
CA TRP A 72 -2.97 11.99 0.78
C TRP A 72 -4.35 11.93 0.11
N THR A 73 -4.71 13.00 -0.60
CA THR A 73 -5.91 13.08 -1.42
C THR A 73 -5.69 14.07 -2.54
N LEU A 74 -6.29 13.83 -3.71
CA LEU A 74 -6.26 14.75 -4.84
C LEU A 74 -7.60 14.78 -5.57
N MET A 75 -7.86 15.86 -6.30
CA MET A 75 -8.95 15.93 -7.26
C MET A 75 -8.45 15.42 -8.61
N ARG A 76 -9.19 14.49 -9.20
CA ARG A 76 -8.98 14.01 -10.56
C ARG A 76 -10.07 14.55 -11.48
N PHE A 77 -9.68 15.00 -12.66
CA PHE A 77 -10.56 15.62 -13.65
C PHE A 77 -10.60 14.76 -14.91
N THR A 78 -11.79 14.52 -15.45
CA THR A 78 -11.95 13.78 -16.71
C THR A 78 -12.99 14.45 -17.58
N GLU A 79 -12.57 14.85 -18.78
CA GLU A 79 -13.47 15.29 -19.84
C GLU A 79 -14.03 14.06 -20.55
N HIS A 80 -15.35 13.97 -20.67
CA HIS A 80 -16.05 12.86 -21.29
C HIS A 80 -17.12 13.40 -22.24
N GLU A 81 -17.02 13.04 -23.53
CA GLU A 81 -18.08 13.28 -24.50
C GLU A 81 -19.12 12.16 -24.39
N ARG A 82 -20.37 12.54 -24.12
CA ARG A 82 -21.51 11.63 -24.11
C ARG A 82 -21.95 11.26 -25.54
N ASP A 83 -22.70 10.18 -25.66
CA ASP A 83 -23.24 9.71 -26.95
C ASP A 83 -24.15 10.73 -27.65
N ASP A 84 -24.75 11.67 -26.91
CA ASP A 84 -25.57 12.75 -27.45
C ASP A 84 -24.76 13.99 -27.91
N GLY A 85 -23.42 13.92 -27.83
CA GLY A 85 -22.51 14.99 -28.23
C GLY A 85 -22.28 16.06 -27.15
N ASN A 86 -22.87 15.93 -25.95
CA ASN A 86 -22.61 16.85 -24.85
C ASN A 86 -21.31 16.50 -24.12
N LEU A 87 -20.57 17.53 -23.69
CA LEU A 87 -19.39 17.39 -22.86
C LEU A 87 -19.77 17.35 -21.38
N GLU A 88 -19.27 16.33 -20.68
CA GLU A 88 -19.27 16.26 -19.23
C GLU A 88 -17.87 16.42 -18.67
N TRP A 89 -17.78 17.16 -17.55
CA TRP A 89 -16.56 17.24 -16.77
C TRP A 89 -16.73 16.46 -15.47
N LEU A 90 -16.24 15.23 -15.46
CA LEU A 90 -16.36 14.30 -14.34
C LEU A 90 -15.21 14.55 -13.36
N ILE A 91 -15.56 15.01 -12.17
CA ILE A 91 -14.59 15.42 -11.15
C ILE A 91 -14.71 14.51 -9.94
N ARG A 92 -13.63 13.83 -9.57
CA ARG A 92 -13.60 12.88 -8.45
C ARG A 92 -12.49 13.20 -7.47
N LYS A 93 -12.83 13.25 -6.18
CA LYS A 93 -11.83 13.26 -5.11
C LYS A 93 -11.28 11.84 -4.91
N ASP A 94 -9.99 11.66 -5.08
CA ASP A 94 -9.29 10.39 -4.95
C ASP A 94 -8.50 10.29 -3.62
N GLY A 95 -8.33 9.07 -3.13
CA GLY A 95 -7.65 8.76 -1.87
C GLY A 95 -8.07 7.41 -1.29
N CYS A 96 -7.62 7.12 -0.06
CA CYS A 96 -7.93 5.84 0.61
C CYS A 96 -9.44 5.58 0.72
N MET A 97 -9.85 4.37 0.30
CA MET A 97 -11.23 3.91 0.40
C MET A 97 -11.61 3.36 1.78
N HIS A 98 -10.62 3.14 2.66
CA HIS A 98 -10.80 2.52 3.98
C HIS A 98 -11.68 1.26 3.87
N CYS A 99 -11.22 0.28 3.09
CA CYS A 99 -12.01 -0.91 2.78
C CYS A 99 -12.37 -1.72 4.03
N ALA A 100 -13.54 -2.35 4.03
CA ALA A 100 -13.94 -3.28 5.07
C ALA A 100 -13.02 -4.51 5.10
N ASP A 101 -12.58 -4.97 3.93
CA ASP A 101 -11.54 -5.98 3.75
C ASP A 101 -10.29 -5.38 3.09
N PRO A 102 -9.38 -4.75 3.87
CA PRO A 102 -8.26 -4.02 3.31
C PRO A 102 -7.15 -4.94 2.80
N GLY A 103 -6.99 -4.99 1.47
CA GLY A 103 -5.91 -5.72 0.82
C GLY A 103 -4.50 -5.25 1.23
N CYS A 104 -4.33 -3.97 1.55
CA CYS A 104 -3.07 -3.44 2.09
C CYS A 104 -2.69 -4.10 3.43
N LEU A 105 -3.66 -4.29 4.35
CA LEU A 105 -3.46 -4.96 5.63
C LEU A 105 -3.07 -6.43 5.43
N LYS A 106 -3.78 -7.14 4.54
CA LYS A 106 -3.49 -8.55 4.21
C LYS A 106 -2.10 -8.76 3.61
N ALA A 107 -1.66 -7.84 2.74
CA ALA A 107 -0.38 -7.94 2.06
C ALA A 107 0.81 -7.58 2.96
N CYS A 108 0.61 -6.72 3.96
CA CYS A 108 1.66 -6.21 4.81
C CYS A 108 2.33 -7.32 5.65
N PRO A 109 3.66 -7.47 5.59
CA PRO A 109 4.39 -8.52 6.30
C PRO A 109 4.83 -8.10 7.71
N SER A 110 4.72 -6.81 8.07
CA SER A 110 5.16 -6.29 9.36
C SER A 110 4.03 -6.31 10.39
N PRO A 111 4.21 -6.97 11.55
CA PRO A 111 3.19 -7.04 12.60
C PRO A 111 2.74 -5.66 13.08
N GLY A 112 1.45 -5.35 12.94
CA GLY A 112 0.86 -4.11 13.47
C GLY A 112 1.18 -2.82 12.71
N ALA A 113 1.89 -2.88 11.58
CA ALA A 113 2.14 -1.71 10.72
C ALA A 113 0.87 -1.15 10.06
N ILE A 114 -0.14 -2.00 9.84
CA ILE A 114 -1.45 -1.58 9.36
C ILE A 114 -2.49 -2.12 10.32
N ILE A 115 -3.40 -1.25 10.75
CA ILE A 115 -4.45 -1.56 11.70
C ILE A 115 -5.82 -1.21 11.13
N LYS A 116 -6.85 -1.92 11.55
CA LYS A 116 -8.25 -1.57 11.29
C LYS A 116 -8.95 -1.32 12.62
N HIS A 117 -9.62 -0.19 12.73
CA HIS A 117 -10.43 0.19 13.87
C HIS A 117 -11.86 -0.36 13.76
N ALA A 118 -12.56 -0.49 14.89
CA ALA A 118 -13.92 -1.00 15.00
C ALA A 118 -14.93 -0.16 14.20
N ASN A 119 -14.74 1.16 14.19
CA ASN A 119 -15.51 2.09 13.37
C ASN A 119 -15.21 2.04 11.86
N GLY A 120 -14.27 1.18 11.43
CA GLY A 120 -13.94 0.95 10.02
C GLY A 120 -12.68 1.64 9.50
N ILE A 121 -12.07 2.54 10.27
CA ILE A 121 -10.87 3.25 9.82
C ILE A 121 -9.70 2.29 9.70
N VAL A 122 -9.15 2.18 8.49
CA VAL A 122 -7.84 1.55 8.24
C VAL A 122 -6.72 2.58 8.36
N ASP A 123 -5.77 2.37 9.26
CA ASP A 123 -4.68 3.32 9.56
C ASP A 123 -3.30 2.65 9.54
N PHE A 124 -2.24 3.46 9.33
CA PHE A 124 -0.86 3.00 9.26
C PHE A 124 -0.08 3.43 10.50
N ASN A 125 0.49 2.45 11.20
CA ASN A 125 1.41 2.71 12.31
C ASN A 125 2.84 2.79 11.78
N GLN A 126 3.38 4.00 11.81
CA GLN A 126 4.71 4.28 11.26
C GLN A 126 5.86 3.67 12.05
N ASP A 127 5.68 3.33 13.32
CA ASP A 127 6.73 2.70 14.13
C ASP A 127 7.00 1.26 13.72
N HIS A 128 6.00 0.62 13.13
CA HIS A 128 6.07 -0.77 12.66
C HIS A 128 6.32 -0.87 11.15
N CYS A 129 6.29 0.25 10.42
CA CYS A 129 6.45 0.24 8.97
C CYS A 129 7.91 0.01 8.58
N ILE A 130 8.15 -0.98 7.71
CA ILE A 130 9.49 -1.35 7.22
C ILE A 130 9.75 -0.95 5.76
N GLY A 131 8.87 -0.14 5.16
CA GLY A 131 9.08 0.38 3.80
C GLY A 131 8.99 -0.61 2.63
N CYS A 132 8.59 -1.87 2.87
CA CYS A 132 8.64 -2.93 1.83
C CYS A 132 7.72 -2.74 0.61
N GLY A 133 6.78 -1.79 0.62
CA GLY A 133 5.89 -1.52 -0.52
C GLY A 133 4.77 -2.54 -0.77
N TYR A 134 4.68 -3.66 -0.06
CA TYR A 134 3.63 -4.67 -0.30
C TYR A 134 2.20 -4.15 -0.12
N CYS A 135 2.01 -3.12 0.68
CA CYS A 135 0.72 -2.45 0.82
C CYS A 135 0.23 -1.79 -0.48
N ILE A 136 1.15 -1.38 -1.37
CA ILE A 136 0.83 -0.82 -2.69
C ILE A 136 0.25 -1.93 -3.57
N THR A 137 0.99 -3.03 -3.75
CA THR A 137 0.55 -4.18 -4.55
C THR A 137 -0.73 -4.82 -4.00
N GLY A 138 -0.92 -4.79 -2.69
CA GLY A 138 -2.12 -5.31 -2.05
C GLY A 138 -3.35 -4.40 -2.18
N CYS A 139 -3.20 -3.14 -2.55
CA CYS A 139 -4.30 -2.18 -2.61
C CYS A 139 -4.97 -2.20 -4.00
N PRO A 140 -6.25 -2.61 -4.11
CA PRO A 140 -6.96 -2.62 -5.41
C PRO A 140 -7.14 -1.23 -6.04
N PHE A 141 -6.96 -0.18 -5.24
CA PHE A 141 -7.12 1.22 -5.62
C PHE A 141 -5.79 1.96 -5.79
N ASN A 142 -4.65 1.27 -5.66
CA ASN A 142 -3.31 1.85 -5.78
C ASN A 142 -3.12 3.14 -4.92
N ILE A 143 -3.46 3.09 -3.63
CA ILE A 143 -3.46 4.26 -2.75
C ILE A 143 -2.16 4.50 -1.98
N PRO A 144 -1.54 3.51 -1.31
CA PRO A 144 -0.38 3.78 -0.47
C PRO A 144 0.79 4.37 -1.28
N ARG A 145 1.53 5.28 -0.68
CA ARG A 145 2.75 5.87 -1.26
C ARG A 145 3.89 5.75 -0.27
N ILE A 146 5.08 5.38 -0.73
CA ILE A 146 6.27 5.30 0.12
C ILE A 146 6.98 6.65 0.09
N SER A 147 7.25 7.22 1.26
CA SER A 147 8.08 8.41 1.39
C SER A 147 9.54 8.05 1.13
N GLN A 148 10.22 8.88 0.36
CA GLN A 148 11.67 8.77 0.17
C GLN A 148 12.46 9.34 1.35
N LYS A 149 11.79 10.06 2.27
CA LYS A 149 12.44 10.73 3.41
C LYS A 149 12.71 9.78 4.57
N ASP A 150 11.74 8.93 4.89
CA ASP A 150 11.81 8.01 6.03
C ASP A 150 11.54 6.54 5.66
N HIS A 151 11.33 6.26 4.37
CA HIS A 151 11.00 4.93 3.84
C HIS A 151 9.76 4.31 4.46
N LYS A 152 8.76 5.11 4.82
CA LYS A 152 7.48 4.63 5.35
C LYS A 152 6.33 4.88 4.38
N ALA A 153 5.27 4.09 4.54
CA ALA A 153 4.08 4.20 3.71
C ALA A 153 3.10 5.23 4.30
N TYR A 154 2.51 6.07 3.46
CA TYR A 154 1.53 7.08 3.85
C TYR A 154 0.29 7.02 2.95
N LYS A 155 -0.84 7.49 3.49
CA LYS A 155 -2.14 7.61 2.82
C LYS A 155 -3.10 8.39 3.71
N CYS A 156 -4.30 8.68 3.20
CA CYS A 156 -5.40 9.19 4.02
C CYS A 156 -5.70 8.28 5.23
N THR A 157 -5.85 8.90 6.40
CA THR A 157 -6.13 8.29 7.71
C THR A 157 -7.62 8.38 8.10
N LEU A 158 -8.47 8.90 7.19
CA LEU A 158 -9.82 9.37 7.49
C LEU A 158 -9.88 10.38 8.64
N CYS A 159 -8.77 11.09 8.91
CA CYS A 159 -8.62 11.95 10.08
C CYS A 159 -8.97 11.21 11.39
N SER A 160 -8.39 10.03 11.57
CA SER A 160 -8.61 9.15 12.72
C SER A 160 -8.45 9.88 14.06
N ASP A 161 -7.51 10.80 14.13
CA ASP A 161 -7.27 11.73 15.23
C ASP A 161 -8.49 12.61 15.53
N ARG A 162 -9.07 13.29 14.53
CA ARG A 162 -10.28 14.11 14.64
C ARG A 162 -11.50 13.30 15.01
N VAL A 163 -11.71 12.20 14.29
CA VAL A 163 -12.88 11.33 14.47
C VAL A 163 -12.88 10.73 15.88
N SER A 164 -11.70 10.40 16.43
CA SER A 164 -11.60 9.84 17.78
C SER A 164 -12.04 10.78 18.90
N VAL A 165 -12.15 12.08 18.63
CA VAL A 165 -12.61 13.11 19.56
C VAL A 165 -13.93 13.77 19.12
N GLY A 166 -14.66 13.12 18.21
CA GLY A 166 -16.00 13.55 17.79
C GLY A 166 -16.03 14.67 16.74
N LEU A 167 -14.93 14.93 16.04
CA LEU A 167 -14.87 15.91 14.95
C LEU A 167 -14.95 15.21 13.59
N GLU A 168 -15.67 15.79 12.61
CA GLU A 168 -15.63 15.28 11.25
C GLU A 168 -14.27 15.55 10.56
N PRO A 169 -13.88 14.75 9.54
CA PRO A 169 -12.63 14.94 8.81
C PRO A 169 -12.46 16.34 8.21
N ALA A 170 -11.23 16.86 8.14
CA ALA A 170 -10.95 18.21 7.65
C ALA A 170 -11.48 18.45 6.22
N CYS A 171 -11.30 17.46 5.34
CA CYS A 171 -11.81 17.52 3.97
C CYS A 171 -13.34 17.51 3.86
N VAL A 172 -14.05 16.99 4.87
CA VAL A 172 -15.52 17.04 4.95
C VAL A 172 -15.94 18.45 5.37
N LYS A 173 -15.39 18.93 6.50
CA LYS A 173 -15.71 20.25 7.07
C LYS A 173 -15.50 21.41 6.09
N THR A 174 -14.50 21.33 5.22
CA THR A 174 -14.16 22.41 4.28
C THR A 174 -15.02 22.41 3.00
N CYS A 175 -15.76 21.34 2.71
CA CYS A 175 -16.39 21.16 1.40
C CYS A 175 -17.50 22.21 1.18
N PRO A 176 -17.34 23.17 0.23
CA PRO A 176 -18.25 24.31 0.13
C PRO A 176 -19.63 23.94 -0.40
N THR A 177 -19.74 22.88 -1.18
CA THR A 177 -21.00 22.45 -1.82
C THR A 177 -21.71 21.32 -1.08
N GLY A 178 -21.15 20.85 0.05
CA GLY A 178 -21.65 19.65 0.71
C GLY A 178 -21.52 18.39 -0.16
N ALA A 179 -20.63 18.39 -1.15
CA ALA A 179 -20.32 17.19 -1.94
C ALA A 179 -19.64 16.09 -1.12
N ILE A 180 -19.08 16.42 0.04
CA ILE A 180 -18.46 15.47 0.95
C ILE A 180 -19.22 15.57 2.27
N VAL A 181 -19.82 14.47 2.68
CA VAL A 181 -20.53 14.34 3.97
C VAL A 181 -19.97 13.16 4.76
N PHE A 182 -20.19 13.17 6.08
CA PHE A 182 -19.65 12.19 7.00
C PHE A 182 -20.65 11.90 8.12
N GLY A 183 -20.73 10.64 8.53
CA GLY A 183 -21.62 10.17 9.59
C GLY A 183 -21.47 8.67 9.78
N SER A 184 -22.48 8.03 10.36
CA SER A 184 -22.54 6.57 10.39
C SER A 184 -22.62 6.00 8.97
N LYS A 185 -22.06 4.82 8.75
CA LYS A 185 -22.03 4.19 7.43
C LYS A 185 -23.45 3.96 6.90
N ASP A 186 -24.39 3.59 7.76
CA ASP A 186 -25.77 3.32 7.39
C ASP A 186 -26.51 4.61 7.01
N GLU A 187 -26.37 5.69 7.78
CA GLU A 187 -26.95 7.00 7.39
C GLU A 187 -26.35 7.53 6.09
N MET A 188 -25.06 7.29 5.83
CA MET A 188 -24.44 7.67 4.56
C MET A 188 -25.00 6.88 3.38
N LYS A 189 -25.40 5.61 3.57
CA LYS A 189 -26.08 4.84 2.52
C LYS A 189 -27.48 5.40 2.25
N VAL A 190 -28.24 5.70 3.31
CA VAL A 190 -29.56 6.33 3.18
C VAL A 190 -29.46 7.68 2.45
N HIS A 191 -28.48 8.52 2.82
CA HIS A 191 -28.25 9.80 2.16
C HIS A 191 -27.87 9.64 0.67
N ALA A 192 -27.10 8.60 0.33
CA ALA A 192 -26.78 8.28 -1.04
C ALA A 192 -28.03 7.86 -1.83
N ASP A 193 -28.89 7.03 -1.26
CA ASP A 193 -30.13 6.55 -1.90
C ASP A 193 -31.07 7.72 -2.24
N GLU A 194 -31.24 8.67 -1.32
CA GLU A 194 -32.01 9.90 -1.58
C GLU A 194 -31.45 10.70 -2.77
N ARG A 195 -30.13 10.84 -2.83
CA ARG A 195 -29.46 11.55 -3.93
C ARG A 195 -29.60 10.80 -5.26
N ILE A 196 -29.52 9.47 -5.24
CA ILE A 196 -29.66 8.63 -6.43
C ILE A 196 -31.07 8.75 -7.03
N VAL A 197 -32.11 8.78 -6.19
CA VAL A 197 -33.49 9.01 -6.65
C VAL A 197 -33.61 10.37 -7.36
N ASP A 198 -33.06 11.43 -6.77
CA ASP A 198 -33.04 12.76 -7.38
C ASP A 198 -32.26 12.77 -8.71
N LEU A 199 -31.10 12.11 -8.80
CA LEU A 199 -30.32 12.01 -10.03
C LEU A 199 -31.07 11.26 -11.14
N LYS A 200 -31.70 10.13 -10.81
CA LYS A 200 -32.53 9.37 -11.75
C LYS A 200 -33.71 10.19 -12.27
N SER A 201 -34.33 11.01 -11.42
CA SER A 201 -35.41 11.92 -11.83
C SER A 201 -34.97 13.00 -12.84
N ARG A 202 -33.66 13.27 -12.92
CA ARG A 202 -33.04 14.24 -13.84
C ARG A 202 -32.48 13.59 -15.11
N GLY A 203 -32.71 12.29 -15.32
CA GLY A 203 -32.29 11.55 -16.51
C GLY A 203 -30.99 10.77 -16.37
N TYR A 204 -30.37 10.71 -15.18
CA TYR A 204 -29.22 9.85 -14.92
C TYR A 204 -29.68 8.46 -14.48
N GLU A 205 -30.15 7.64 -15.42
CA GLU A 205 -30.73 6.31 -15.14
C GLU A 205 -29.73 5.36 -14.44
N ASN A 206 -28.45 5.49 -14.78
CA ASN A 206 -27.36 4.69 -14.23
C ASN A 206 -26.71 5.31 -12.98
N ALA A 207 -27.33 6.34 -12.38
CA ALA A 207 -26.85 6.89 -11.12
C ALA A 207 -26.90 5.82 -10.01
N GLY A 208 -25.87 5.81 -9.17
CA GLY A 208 -25.73 4.77 -8.15
C GLY A 208 -24.66 5.06 -7.11
N LEU A 209 -24.69 4.23 -6.07
CA LEU A 209 -23.71 4.22 -4.98
C LEU A 209 -22.55 3.29 -5.36
N TYR A 210 -21.33 3.82 -5.31
CA TYR A 210 -20.11 3.04 -5.40
C TYR A 210 -19.66 2.64 -3.99
N ASP A 211 -19.99 1.40 -3.60
CA ASP A 211 -19.59 0.71 -2.36
C ASP A 211 -19.22 -0.74 -2.72
N PRO A 212 -18.00 -1.01 -3.23
CA PRO A 212 -17.71 -2.26 -3.92
C PRO A 212 -17.62 -3.47 -2.98
N ASP A 213 -18.47 -4.47 -3.24
CA ASP A 213 -18.54 -5.73 -2.48
C ASP A 213 -17.27 -6.56 -2.55
N GLY A 214 -16.47 -6.42 -3.62
CA GLY A 214 -15.20 -7.13 -3.81
C GLY A 214 -14.14 -6.87 -2.73
N VAL A 215 -14.33 -5.82 -1.93
CA VAL A 215 -13.53 -5.50 -0.74
C VAL A 215 -14.39 -5.43 0.54
N GLY A 216 -15.57 -6.06 0.53
CA GLY A 216 -16.54 -6.05 1.63
C GLY A 216 -17.25 -4.72 1.85
N GLY A 217 -17.23 -3.84 0.84
CA GLY A 217 -17.61 -2.44 0.95
C GLY A 217 -16.50 -1.54 1.51
N THR A 218 -16.74 -0.24 1.52
CA THR A 218 -15.77 0.80 1.84
C THR A 218 -16.32 1.77 2.89
N HIS A 219 -15.42 2.46 3.61
CA HIS A 219 -15.77 3.55 4.52
C HIS A 219 -15.54 4.93 3.86
N VAL A 220 -15.20 4.94 2.58
CA VAL A 220 -15.34 6.07 1.68
C VAL A 220 -16.12 5.58 0.46
N MET A 221 -17.28 6.16 0.21
CA MET A 221 -18.20 5.76 -0.85
C MET A 221 -18.43 6.93 -1.81
N TYR A 222 -18.87 6.66 -3.04
CA TYR A 222 -19.21 7.72 -4.01
C TYR A 222 -20.66 7.64 -4.45
N VAL A 223 -21.29 8.79 -4.68
CA VAL A 223 -22.46 8.86 -5.58
C VAL A 223 -21.94 9.29 -6.95
N LEU A 224 -22.30 8.52 -7.98
CA LEU A 224 -21.87 8.72 -9.37
C LEU A 224 -23.09 8.95 -10.27
N HIS A 225 -22.92 9.77 -11.30
CA HIS A 225 -23.89 9.88 -12.40
C HIS A 225 -23.96 8.58 -13.22
N HIS A 226 -22.78 7.99 -13.47
CA HIS A 226 -22.58 6.79 -14.30
C HIS A 226 -21.95 5.68 -13.45
N ALA A 227 -22.74 5.08 -12.55
CA ALA A 227 -22.26 4.03 -11.63
C ALA A 227 -22.04 2.68 -12.32
N ASP A 228 -22.58 2.50 -13.52
CA ASP A 228 -22.35 1.38 -14.43
C ASP A 228 -20.96 1.42 -15.08
N THR A 229 -20.36 2.62 -15.22
CA THR A 229 -19.00 2.80 -15.74
C THR A 229 -18.12 3.66 -14.83
N PRO A 230 -17.79 3.20 -13.60
CA PRO A 230 -16.92 3.92 -12.67
C PRO A 230 -15.59 4.37 -13.28
N LYS A 231 -15.00 3.58 -14.19
CA LYS A 231 -13.75 3.92 -14.88
C LYS A 231 -13.71 5.30 -15.55
N LEU A 232 -14.87 5.86 -15.93
CA LEU A 232 -14.95 7.22 -16.48
C LEU A 232 -14.45 8.29 -15.50
N TYR A 233 -14.53 8.03 -14.20
CA TYR A 233 -14.06 8.93 -13.16
C TYR A 233 -12.57 8.72 -12.91
N ALA A 234 -11.73 9.05 -13.91
CA ALA A 234 -10.28 8.93 -13.85
C ALA A 234 -9.80 7.53 -13.40
N GLY A 235 -10.31 6.47 -14.04
CA GLY A 235 -9.86 5.10 -13.82
C GLY A 235 -10.28 4.48 -12.48
N LEU A 236 -11.37 4.96 -11.85
CA LEU A 236 -11.94 4.29 -10.68
C LEU A 236 -12.31 2.84 -11.06
N PRO A 237 -11.82 1.80 -10.36
CA PRO A 237 -12.02 0.42 -10.79
C PRO A 237 -13.50 0.01 -10.80
N ASP A 238 -13.96 -0.72 -11.82
CA ASP A 238 -15.37 -1.12 -11.92
C ASP A 238 -15.75 -2.17 -10.85
N GLN A 239 -14.89 -3.18 -10.65
CA GLN A 239 -15.09 -4.25 -9.65
C GLN A 239 -13.77 -4.56 -8.92
N PRO A 240 -13.34 -3.71 -7.99
CA PRO A 240 -12.08 -3.91 -7.28
C PRO A 240 -12.18 -5.12 -6.35
N VAL A 241 -11.26 -6.06 -6.52
CA VAL A 241 -11.05 -7.20 -5.62
C VAL A 241 -9.59 -7.27 -5.21
N ILE A 242 -9.31 -7.88 -4.07
CA ILE A 242 -7.93 -8.19 -3.69
C ILE A 242 -7.38 -9.22 -4.69
N SER A 243 -6.20 -8.96 -5.24
CA SER A 243 -5.57 -9.84 -6.23
C SER A 243 -5.51 -11.30 -5.72
N PRO A 244 -5.98 -12.29 -6.50
CA PRO A 244 -5.91 -13.71 -6.12
C PRO A 244 -4.49 -14.17 -5.80
N LEU A 245 -3.48 -13.59 -6.44
CA LEU A 245 -2.07 -13.89 -6.17
C LEU A 245 -1.67 -13.50 -4.74
N VAL A 246 -2.15 -12.35 -4.25
CA VAL A 246 -1.93 -11.92 -2.86
C VAL A 246 -2.63 -12.87 -1.90
N GLY A 247 -3.86 -13.28 -2.22
CA GLY A 247 -4.61 -14.29 -1.45
C GLY A 247 -3.88 -15.64 -1.38
N LEU A 248 -3.36 -16.11 -2.50
CA LEU A 248 -2.60 -17.36 -2.58
C LEU A 248 -1.30 -17.28 -1.77
N TRP A 249 -0.49 -16.25 -2.01
CA TRP A 249 0.83 -16.08 -1.39
C TRP A 249 0.78 -15.81 0.11
N LYS A 250 -0.24 -15.08 0.59
CA LYS A 250 -0.41 -14.82 2.02
C LYS A 250 -1.29 -15.85 2.73
N GLY A 251 -2.02 -16.67 1.99
CA GLY A 251 -2.89 -17.73 2.49
C GLY A 251 -2.18 -19.08 2.60
N PHE A 252 -2.63 -20.07 1.82
CA PHE A 252 -2.27 -21.48 1.98
C PHE A 252 -0.80 -21.83 1.70
N THR A 253 -0.08 -21.02 0.92
CA THR A 253 1.33 -21.31 0.63
C THR A 253 2.22 -21.22 1.87
N LYS A 254 1.89 -20.36 2.85
CA LYS A 254 2.67 -20.22 4.09
C LYS A 254 2.68 -21.50 4.94
N PRO A 255 1.53 -22.08 5.36
CA PRO A 255 1.53 -23.33 6.11
C PRO A 255 2.14 -24.48 5.29
N LEU A 256 1.90 -24.53 3.98
CA LEU A 256 2.50 -25.55 3.11
C LEU A 256 4.03 -25.45 3.08
N ALA A 257 4.59 -24.24 2.95
CA ALA A 257 6.02 -24.01 2.98
C ALA A 257 6.64 -24.38 4.33
N LEU A 258 5.97 -24.06 5.45
CA LEU A 258 6.41 -24.47 6.78
C LEU A 258 6.40 -26.00 6.95
N LEU A 259 5.36 -26.68 6.43
CA LEU A 259 5.30 -28.15 6.42
C LEU A 259 6.42 -28.75 5.57
N ALA A 260 6.68 -28.20 4.39
CA ALA A 260 7.76 -28.65 3.52
C ALA A 260 9.14 -28.45 4.17
N MET A 261 9.38 -27.31 4.83
CA MET A 261 10.59 -27.06 5.60
C MET A 261 10.75 -28.06 6.75
N GLY A 262 9.67 -28.32 7.51
CA GLY A 262 9.67 -29.32 8.57
C GLY A 262 9.97 -30.74 8.04
N ALA A 263 9.35 -31.12 6.93
CA ALA A 263 9.60 -32.40 6.27
C ALA A 263 11.05 -32.53 5.78
N ALA A 264 11.63 -31.46 5.22
CA ALA A 264 13.03 -31.44 4.78
C ALA A 264 14.01 -31.61 5.95
N VAL A 265 13.76 -30.96 7.09
CA VAL A 265 14.57 -31.13 8.32
C VAL A 265 14.50 -32.57 8.82
N VAL A 266 13.29 -33.15 8.89
CA VAL A 266 13.09 -34.54 9.32
C VAL A 266 13.77 -35.52 8.36
N ALA A 267 13.61 -35.32 7.05
CA ALA A 267 14.25 -36.14 6.03
C ALA A 267 15.78 -36.03 6.10
N GLY A 268 16.31 -34.81 6.29
CA GLY A 268 17.75 -34.57 6.46
C GLY A 268 18.31 -35.26 7.70
N PHE A 269 17.60 -35.22 8.83
CA PHE A 269 17.97 -35.93 10.05
C PHE A 269 18.04 -37.45 9.81
N PHE A 270 16.99 -38.05 9.26
CA PHE A 270 16.97 -39.49 8.99
C PHE A 270 17.98 -39.91 7.91
N HIS A 271 18.21 -39.07 6.90
CA HIS A 271 19.25 -39.29 5.89
C HIS A 271 20.63 -39.31 6.55
N TYR A 272 20.95 -38.33 7.40
CA TYR A 272 22.22 -38.27 8.11
C TYR A 272 22.42 -39.47 9.05
N VAL A 273 21.39 -39.86 9.82
CA VAL A 273 21.46 -41.01 10.73
C VAL A 273 21.64 -42.33 9.97
N ARG A 274 21.02 -42.49 8.80
CA ARG A 274 21.07 -43.72 8.01
C ARG A 274 22.31 -43.85 7.14
N VAL A 275 22.67 -42.79 6.43
CA VAL A 275 23.76 -42.79 5.43
C VAL A 275 25.09 -42.41 6.06
N GLY A 276 25.06 -41.62 7.14
CA GLY A 276 26.26 -41.13 7.81
C GLY A 276 26.90 -39.95 7.07
N PRO A 277 27.95 -39.35 7.65
CA PRO A 277 28.71 -38.29 7.02
C PRO A 277 29.53 -38.84 5.84
N GLN A 278 29.59 -38.08 4.75
CA GLN A 278 30.50 -38.36 3.65
C GLN A 278 31.94 -38.06 4.11
N ARG A 279 32.75 -39.10 4.26
CA ARG A 279 34.18 -38.98 4.55
C ARG A 279 34.94 -38.99 3.23
N VAL A 280 35.97 -38.16 3.13
CA VAL A 280 36.97 -38.30 2.06
C VAL A 280 37.83 -39.49 2.48
N GLU A 281 37.95 -40.50 1.62
CA GLU A 281 39.00 -41.51 1.81
C GLU A 281 40.33 -40.76 1.61
N GLU A 282 41.06 -40.54 2.71
CA GLU A 282 42.48 -40.23 2.61
C GLU A 282 43.13 -41.50 2.04
N ASP A 283 43.31 -41.53 0.72
CA ASP A 283 44.15 -42.51 0.06
C ASP A 283 45.50 -42.54 0.79
N GLU A 284 45.82 -43.74 1.28
CA GLU A 284 47.10 -44.29 1.71
C GLU A 284 48.28 -43.31 1.85
N GLU A 285 48.93 -43.33 3.02
CA GLU A 285 50.27 -42.74 3.25
C GLU A 285 51.16 -42.89 2.01
N PRO A 286 51.67 -41.79 1.41
CA PRO A 286 52.59 -41.93 0.30
C PRO A 286 53.86 -42.61 0.83
N ALA A 287 54.04 -43.86 0.42
CA ALA A 287 55.26 -44.60 0.64
C ALA A 287 56.46 -43.78 0.11
N ALA A 288 57.39 -43.49 1.01
CA ALA A 288 58.77 -43.07 0.78
C ALA A 288 59.00 -41.90 -0.20
N SER A 289 59.54 -40.82 0.37
CA SER A 289 60.19 -39.70 -0.32
C SER A 289 61.01 -40.10 -1.55
N ASP A 290 60.63 -39.62 -2.73
CA ASP A 290 61.55 -39.41 -3.84
C ASP A 290 61.96 -37.93 -3.88
N THR A 291 63.16 -37.65 -3.41
CA THR A 291 63.79 -36.33 -3.47
C THR A 291 64.34 -36.10 -4.88
N SER A 292 63.51 -35.65 -5.81
CA SER A 292 63.96 -35.07 -7.07
C SER A 292 63.44 -33.64 -7.23
N VAL A 293 64.13 -32.74 -6.54
CA VAL A 293 64.53 -31.38 -6.98
C VAL A 293 63.57 -30.67 -7.95
N HIS A 294 62.68 -29.82 -7.41
CA HIS A 294 62.22 -28.66 -8.16
C HIS A 294 63.37 -27.65 -8.26
N GLN A 295 64.02 -27.60 -9.42
CA GLN A 295 64.96 -26.57 -9.77
C GLN A 295 64.19 -25.24 -9.91
N VAL A 296 64.39 -24.33 -8.96
CA VAL A 296 63.82 -22.98 -9.02
C VAL A 296 64.60 -22.17 -10.04
N ASP A 297 63.90 -21.61 -11.02
CA ASP A 297 64.45 -20.72 -12.05
C ASP A 297 65.05 -19.46 -11.39
N PRO A 298 66.33 -19.14 -11.62
CA PRO A 298 66.98 -17.96 -11.02
C PRO A 298 66.45 -16.61 -11.53
N ALA A 299 65.54 -16.59 -12.52
CA ALA A 299 65.09 -15.34 -13.15
C ALA A 299 63.93 -14.62 -12.45
N VAL A 300 63.36 -15.16 -11.36
CA VAL A 300 62.27 -14.48 -10.63
C VAL A 300 62.85 -13.55 -9.56
N HIS A 301 62.91 -12.25 -9.88
CA HIS A 301 63.29 -11.20 -8.94
C HIS A 301 62.37 -11.21 -7.71
N VAL A 302 62.96 -11.33 -6.52
CA VAL A 302 62.28 -11.15 -5.24
C VAL A 302 62.01 -9.66 -5.03
N PHE A 303 60.74 -9.29 -4.90
CA PHE A 303 60.30 -7.95 -4.53
C PHE A 303 60.57 -7.71 -3.03
N ASP A 304 61.41 -6.73 -2.69
CA ASP A 304 61.72 -6.33 -1.32
C ASP A 304 60.91 -5.06 -0.95
N PRO A 305 59.92 -5.17 -0.04
CA PRO A 305 59.04 -4.06 0.32
C PRO A 305 59.67 -2.98 1.22
N ASN A 306 60.94 -3.12 1.64
CA ASN A 306 61.59 -2.16 2.55
C ASN A 306 62.63 -1.25 1.89
N ARG A 307 62.70 -1.20 0.54
CA ARG A 307 63.64 -0.32 -0.15
C ARG A 307 63.03 1.10 -0.31
N PRO A 308 63.65 2.16 0.23
CA PRO A 308 63.13 3.52 0.11
C PRO A 308 63.33 4.06 -1.31
N ASP A 309 62.31 4.75 -1.81
CA ASP A 309 62.23 5.32 -3.16
C ASP A 309 63.40 6.25 -3.49
N GLY A 310 63.87 6.13 -4.74
CA GLY A 310 64.57 7.21 -5.44
C GLY A 310 66.07 7.01 -5.61
N GLN A 311 66.45 6.55 -6.80
CA GLN A 311 67.43 7.20 -7.69
C GLN A 311 67.54 6.36 -8.97
N GLY A 312 67.43 7.04 -10.12
CA GLY A 312 67.29 6.41 -11.43
C GLY A 312 68.60 5.87 -12.00
N GLU A 313 68.51 5.31 -13.21
CA GLU A 313 69.53 5.44 -14.23
C GLU A 313 68.86 5.19 -15.59
N GLN A 314 69.21 6.01 -16.58
CA GLN A 314 68.69 5.98 -17.95
C GLN A 314 69.27 4.81 -18.76
N ARG A 315 68.48 4.39 -19.76
CA ARG A 315 68.77 3.71 -21.05
C ARG A 315 70.23 3.43 -21.46
N PRO A 316 70.47 2.37 -22.25
CA PRO A 316 70.17 2.42 -23.70
C PRO A 316 68.81 1.84 -24.11
#